data_AF-A0A2B7XGN8-F1
#
_entry.id   AF-A0A2B7XGN8-F1
#
_cell.length_a   1.000
_cell.length_b   1.000
_cell.length_c   1.000
_cell.angle_alpha   90.00
_cell.angle_beta   90.00
_cell.angle_gamma   90.00
#
_symmetry.space_group_name_H-M   'P 1'
#
loop_
_entity.id
_entity.type
_entity.pdbx_description
1 polymer ?
#
loop_
_entity_poly.entity_id
_entity_poly.type
_entity_poly.pdbx_seq_one_letter_code
_entity_poly.pdbx_strand_id
1 'polypeptide(L)'
;MKLLWLLGLITLCLAGSVPTGFENAELQQGPALPPRDALPLETRKSGKALSSDEVKEAAAKMSNAKGPEGAVDITSNPGANGNKCKKNQVQDKKAKGGCHKCKRGTKPVKNQKECVPKGDKDKDKDKEQGSCPKGQILDPAEGGQDKKTKKPKCVPDDDAKCPKGQSAVTRAPNEKNRMNYKPECAKDDDPDHKCKAGTYDHRVKKGNKIAHSCRSTRKAQKDKQNKYKRFFEKVKGKKKGKDKEKDKKKDKNKKKGDDKSRAKRGRAGWCWSILTAIEAPDFGPQDQKDLTQDELDGMLSMWPDKKVPAPQGNGDIPDHVVKIVGKASVSITGTDSAGFGGIFSGLGKAIARIFKKGGKKGGGKKGAGKNGEPRDVLKELKTGGRGKASSKALQKAKKSPAVQKMLKQQRYRDCLLTRARSGGTKAINKPFDGDKASVDVDWSRKKIKNKPLPKGTDGKKIQLWAGDKTDSSSKSSALSTYHDNYYRFDRLLYETCQKADDYKDLNNRITDIRVQGGCCTFYDKDKCQKKTILFSMTDRQDGQLKGKHNDAISSWWCTFDKMCKGAPGI
;
A
#
# COMPACT_ATOMS: atom_id res chain seq x y z
N MET A 1 -11.72 -10.80 91.56
CA MET A 1 -10.85 -10.06 92.49
C MET A 1 -9.61 -9.63 91.74
N LYS A 2 -9.28 -8.31 91.78
CA LYS A 2 -7.96 -7.61 91.71
C LYS A 2 -6.85 -8.24 90.85
N LEU A 3 -6.08 -7.57 89.99
CA LEU A 3 -5.75 -6.16 89.69
C LEU A 3 -4.87 -6.25 88.41
N LEU A 4 -5.16 -5.59 87.29
CA LEU A 4 -4.58 -4.30 86.81
C LEU A 4 -3.10 -4.03 87.13
N TRP A 5 -2.33 -3.68 86.08
CA TRP A 5 -1.22 -2.68 85.93
C TRP A 5 -0.50 -3.00 84.58
N LEU A 6 -0.12 -2.11 83.66
CA LEU A 6 -0.16 -0.65 83.59
C LEU A 6 -0.07 -0.19 82.11
N LEU A 7 -0.79 0.89 81.79
CA LEU A 7 -0.67 1.73 80.59
C LEU A 7 0.56 2.65 80.67
N GLY A 8 1.16 2.96 79.52
CA GLY A 8 2.09 4.07 79.33
C GLY A 8 1.63 4.96 78.16
N LEU A 9 1.05 6.11 78.49
CA LEU A 9 0.60 7.21 77.64
C LEU A 9 1.52 8.42 77.92
N ILE A 10 1.85 9.24 76.91
CA ILE A 10 2.16 10.70 76.89
C ILE A 10 2.74 10.99 75.47
N THR A 11 2.11 11.67 74.50
CA THR A 11 1.48 13.02 74.37
C THR A 11 2.45 14.13 73.90
N LEU A 12 2.19 14.61 72.68
CA LEU A 12 2.43 15.93 72.02
C LEU A 12 3.73 16.74 72.23
N CYS A 13 4.24 17.25 71.09
CA CYS A 13 4.63 18.64 70.74
C CYS A 13 5.48 18.56 69.45
N LEU A 14 5.55 19.48 68.49
CA LEU A 14 4.92 20.76 68.18
C LEU A 14 5.29 21.09 66.72
N ALA A 15 4.63 22.11 66.16
CA ALA A 15 4.82 22.65 64.82
C ALA A 15 6.26 23.11 64.51
N GLY A 16 6.64 23.02 63.23
CA GLY A 16 7.88 23.56 62.66
C GLY A 16 7.60 24.15 61.28
N SER A 17 7.30 25.44 61.25
CA SER A 17 7.18 26.30 60.08
C SER A 17 8.56 26.63 59.47
N VAL A 18 8.65 26.51 58.13
CA VAL A 18 9.34 27.35 57.12
C VAL A 18 10.81 27.78 57.37
N PRO A 19 11.67 27.70 56.33
CA PRO A 19 12.16 28.97 55.78
C PRO A 19 12.01 29.07 54.25
N THR A 20 11.36 30.16 53.87
CA THR A 20 11.54 30.91 52.62
C THR A 20 12.96 31.44 52.57
N GLY A 21 13.63 31.29 51.43
CA GLY A 21 14.87 32.00 51.15
C GLY A 21 15.79 31.20 50.24
N PHE A 22 15.67 31.41 48.93
CA PHE A 22 16.85 31.44 48.08
C PHE A 22 16.66 32.52 47.02
N GLU A 23 17.43 33.57 47.21
CA GLU A 23 17.67 34.67 46.30
C GLU A 23 18.34 34.19 45.00
N ASN A 24 17.91 34.84 43.91
CA ASN A 24 18.71 35.28 42.76
C ASN A 24 20.02 34.54 42.47
N ALA A 25 19.97 33.63 41.49
CA ALA A 25 21.11 33.34 40.63
C ALA A 25 20.83 33.90 39.23
N GLU A 26 21.34 35.10 39.02
CA GLU A 26 21.40 35.84 37.78
C GLU A 26 22.28 35.07 36.78
N LEU A 27 21.66 34.37 35.82
CA LEU A 27 22.38 33.67 34.76
C LEU A 27 22.73 34.69 33.67
N GLN A 28 23.99 35.12 33.67
CA GLN A 28 24.58 36.01 32.68
C GLN A 28 24.29 35.52 31.24
N GLN A 29 23.67 36.40 30.46
CA GLN A 29 23.51 36.25 29.03
C GLN A 29 24.86 36.50 28.35
N GLY A 30 25.48 35.45 27.82
CA GLY A 30 26.60 35.57 26.90
C GLY A 30 26.17 36.16 25.55
N PRO A 31 27.02 36.96 24.89
CA PRO A 31 26.66 37.75 23.71
C PRO A 31 26.31 36.88 22.49
N ALA A 32 25.27 37.31 21.79
CA ALA A 32 24.78 36.75 20.54
C ALA A 32 25.84 36.83 19.44
N LEU A 33 26.13 35.70 18.80
CA LEU A 33 26.89 35.65 17.55
C LEU A 33 26.02 36.20 16.40
N PRO A 34 26.60 37.02 15.49
CA PRO A 34 25.85 37.66 14.41
C PRO A 34 25.36 36.66 13.35
N PRO A 35 24.19 36.90 12.72
CA PRO A 35 23.68 36.07 11.65
C PRO A 35 24.52 36.22 10.38
N ARG A 36 24.99 35.10 9.83
CA ARG A 36 25.51 35.03 8.46
C ARG A 36 24.37 35.23 7.47
N ASP A 37 24.42 36.38 6.80
CA ASP A 37 23.87 36.74 5.48
C ASP A 37 22.87 35.77 4.85
N ALA A 38 21.59 36.09 5.06
CA ALA A 38 20.51 35.64 4.21
C ALA A 38 20.44 36.55 2.98
N LEU A 39 20.78 36.01 1.81
CA LEU A 39 20.38 36.61 0.54
C LEU A 39 18.84 36.57 0.41
N PRO A 40 18.17 37.66 0.02
CA PRO A 40 16.71 37.74 0.00
C PRO A 40 16.15 37.01 -1.23
N LEU A 41 15.40 35.93 -1.00
CA LEU A 41 14.52 35.33 -2.00
C LEU A 41 13.15 36.03 -2.00
N GLU A 42 13.17 37.33 -2.30
CA GLU A 42 11.99 38.04 -2.77
C GLU A 42 11.76 37.70 -4.25
N THR A 43 11.08 36.59 -4.53
CA THR A 43 10.38 36.33 -5.82
C THR A 43 9.55 35.05 -5.71
N ARG A 44 8.56 35.04 -4.81
CA ARG A 44 7.46 34.05 -4.82
C ARG A 44 6.09 34.69 -4.52
N LYS A 45 5.87 35.91 -5.02
CA LYS A 45 4.59 36.62 -4.86
C LYS A 45 3.79 36.84 -6.14
N SER A 46 4.20 36.34 -7.30
CA SER A 46 3.35 36.34 -8.49
C SER A 46 3.33 34.94 -9.10
N GLY A 47 2.16 34.29 -9.08
CA GLY A 47 1.92 33.00 -9.72
C GLY A 47 1.91 33.10 -11.25
N LYS A 48 2.96 33.68 -11.85
CA LYS A 48 3.15 33.74 -13.30
C LYS A 48 4.08 32.60 -13.72
N ALA A 49 3.68 31.84 -14.74
CA ALA A 49 4.54 30.85 -15.37
C ALA A 49 5.73 31.58 -16.04
N LEU A 50 6.94 31.05 -15.84
CA LEU A 50 8.14 31.55 -16.52
C LEU A 50 7.98 31.40 -18.03
N SER A 51 8.36 32.43 -18.77
CA SER A 51 8.40 32.42 -20.22
C SER A 51 9.50 31.48 -20.75
N SER A 52 9.35 31.03 -21.99
CA SER A 52 10.33 30.15 -22.66
C SER A 52 11.74 30.76 -22.68
N ASP A 53 11.85 32.08 -22.71
CA ASP A 53 13.13 32.77 -22.81
C ASP A 53 13.80 32.94 -21.44
N GLU A 54 13.03 33.12 -20.36
CA GLU A 54 13.56 33.07 -18.98
C GLU A 54 14.08 31.67 -18.61
N VAL A 55 13.47 30.61 -19.15
CA VAL A 55 13.94 29.22 -18.96
C VAL A 55 15.23 28.98 -19.73
N LYS A 56 15.38 29.55 -20.94
CA LYS A 56 16.63 29.45 -21.72
C LYS A 56 17.77 30.23 -21.08
N GLU A 57 17.50 31.42 -20.54
CA GLU A 57 18.52 32.24 -19.87
C GLU A 57 18.99 31.59 -18.56
N ALA A 58 18.07 31.00 -17.78
CA ALA A 58 18.41 30.23 -16.58
C ALA A 58 19.19 28.94 -16.92
N ALA A 59 18.91 28.29 -18.05
CA ALA A 59 19.65 27.13 -18.52
C ALA A 59 21.07 27.50 -19.01
N ALA A 60 21.23 28.65 -19.68
CA ALA A 60 22.52 29.16 -20.13
C ALA A 60 23.44 29.54 -18.95
N LYS A 61 22.88 30.06 -17.85
CA LYS A 61 23.64 30.36 -16.61
C LYS A 61 24.08 29.11 -15.84
N MET A 62 23.46 27.95 -16.08
CA MET A 62 23.82 26.70 -15.40
C MET A 62 24.85 25.84 -16.15
N SER A 63 25.14 26.14 -17.42
CA SER A 63 26.11 25.40 -18.23
C SER A 63 27.47 26.10 -18.27
N ASN A 64 28.13 26.24 -17.12
CA ASN A 64 29.57 26.48 -17.08
C ASN A 64 30.32 25.15 -17.28
N ALA A 65 30.49 24.75 -18.55
CA ALA A 65 31.37 23.65 -18.94
C ALA A 65 32.09 24.02 -20.24
N LYS A 66 33.36 24.39 -20.11
CA LYS A 66 34.34 24.47 -21.22
C LYS A 66 34.57 23.06 -21.79
N GLY A 67 34.52 22.94 -23.11
CA GLY A 67 34.96 21.77 -23.88
C GLY A 67 34.96 22.08 -25.38
N PRO A 68 35.92 21.53 -26.16
CA PRO A 68 36.65 22.28 -27.18
C PRO A 68 36.02 22.28 -28.58
N GLU A 69 36.39 23.31 -29.34
CA GLU A 69 36.21 23.48 -30.77
C GLU A 69 36.97 22.41 -31.57
N GLY A 70 36.42 22.02 -32.72
CA GLY A 70 37.09 21.11 -33.66
C GLY A 70 36.14 20.53 -34.70
N ALA A 71 35.89 21.30 -35.77
CA ALA A 71 35.26 20.83 -36.99
C ALA A 71 36.21 19.87 -37.74
N VAL A 72 35.66 18.78 -38.30
CA VAL A 72 36.37 17.95 -39.29
C VAL A 72 35.49 17.85 -40.53
N ASP A 73 35.93 18.56 -41.55
CA ASP A 73 35.52 18.45 -42.94
C ASP A 73 36.27 17.27 -43.58
N ILE A 74 35.56 16.40 -44.31
CA ILE A 74 36.18 15.30 -45.07
C ILE A 74 35.76 15.45 -46.53
N THR A 75 36.62 16.14 -47.27
CA THR A 75 36.74 16.05 -48.72
C THR A 75 37.19 14.64 -49.10
N SER A 76 36.48 14.02 -50.05
CA SER A 76 36.89 12.77 -50.68
C SER A 76 37.12 13.01 -52.18
N ASN A 77 38.37 12.78 -52.58
CA ASN A 77 38.89 12.85 -53.94
C ASN A 77 38.44 11.59 -54.72
N PRO A 78 37.79 11.68 -55.90
CA PRO A 78 37.42 10.50 -56.70
C PRO A 78 38.53 10.10 -57.68
N GLY A 79 39.13 8.94 -57.45
CA GLY A 79 40.01 8.27 -58.40
C GLY A 79 39.27 7.77 -59.65
N ALA A 80 39.94 7.85 -60.79
CA ALA A 80 39.52 7.43 -62.12
C ALA A 80 38.91 6.01 -62.15
N ASN A 81 37.68 5.89 -62.66
CA ASN A 81 37.06 4.62 -63.02
C ASN A 81 36.60 4.67 -64.48
N GLY A 82 37.19 3.79 -65.30
CA GLY A 82 36.82 3.62 -66.71
C GLY A 82 35.33 3.27 -66.88
N ASN A 83 34.70 3.90 -67.87
CA ASN A 83 33.31 3.69 -68.26
C ASN A 83 33.05 2.21 -68.63
N LYS A 84 32.52 1.42 -67.68
CA LYS A 84 31.96 0.09 -67.96
C LYS A 84 30.51 0.23 -68.43
N CYS A 85 30.19 -0.37 -69.58
CA CYS A 85 28.81 -0.40 -70.09
C CYS A 85 27.85 -1.06 -69.10
N LYS A 86 26.59 -0.62 -69.07
CA LYS A 86 25.58 -1.25 -68.19
C LYS A 86 25.33 -2.70 -68.62
N LYS A 87 24.86 -3.57 -67.70
CA LYS A 87 24.78 -5.05 -67.83
C LYS A 87 24.20 -5.62 -69.14
N ASN A 88 23.45 -4.84 -69.92
CA ASN A 88 22.74 -5.29 -71.12
C ASN A 88 23.23 -4.56 -72.39
N GLN A 89 24.36 -3.87 -72.28
CA GLN A 89 24.95 -3.07 -73.34
C GLN A 89 26.35 -3.58 -73.66
N VAL A 90 26.74 -3.41 -74.91
CA VAL A 90 28.09 -3.66 -75.39
C VAL A 90 28.73 -2.36 -75.83
N GLN A 91 30.06 -2.32 -75.73
CA GLN A 91 30.84 -1.15 -76.07
C GLN A 91 30.94 -1.05 -77.60
N ASP A 92 30.61 0.12 -78.13
CA ASP A 92 30.62 0.34 -79.56
C ASP A 92 32.06 0.44 -80.06
N LYS A 93 32.49 -0.48 -80.94
CA LYS A 93 33.86 -0.51 -81.42
C LYS A 93 34.21 0.70 -82.31
N LYS A 94 33.20 1.42 -82.82
CA LYS A 94 33.39 2.55 -83.75
C LYS A 94 33.25 3.94 -83.10
N ALA A 95 32.72 4.06 -81.89
CA ALA A 95 32.58 5.33 -81.18
C ALA A 95 33.35 5.26 -79.86
N LYS A 96 34.36 6.12 -79.67
CA LYS A 96 35.17 6.21 -78.44
C LYS A 96 34.25 6.44 -77.21
N GLY A 97 33.78 5.37 -76.58
CA GLY A 97 33.06 5.38 -75.30
C GLY A 97 31.53 5.18 -75.32
N GLY A 98 30.89 4.96 -76.48
CA GLY A 98 29.45 4.71 -76.56
C GLY A 98 29.07 3.26 -76.21
N CYS A 99 27.92 3.05 -75.56
CA CYS A 99 27.38 1.71 -75.26
C CYS A 99 25.99 1.54 -75.91
N HIS A 100 25.77 0.49 -76.70
CA HIS A 100 24.45 0.18 -77.27
C HIS A 100 23.85 -1.09 -76.66
N LYS A 101 22.52 -1.18 -76.59
CA LYS A 101 21.81 -2.37 -76.06
C LYS A 101 21.85 -3.52 -77.08
N CYS A 102 22.04 -4.74 -76.58
CA CYS A 102 21.90 -5.94 -77.40
C CYS A 102 20.47 -6.09 -77.94
N LYS A 103 20.33 -6.53 -79.20
CA LYS A 103 19.02 -6.81 -79.83
C LYS A 103 18.30 -7.96 -79.11
N ARG A 104 16.97 -7.96 -79.16
CA ARG A 104 16.11 -9.00 -78.54
C ARG A 104 16.57 -10.40 -79.02
N GLY A 105 16.79 -11.32 -78.08
CA GLY A 105 17.32 -12.67 -78.35
C GLY A 105 18.84 -12.82 -78.21
N THR A 106 19.57 -11.75 -77.89
CA THR A 106 21.03 -11.78 -77.69
C THR A 106 21.42 -11.23 -76.30
N LYS A 107 22.61 -11.59 -75.80
CA LYS A 107 23.17 -11.07 -74.54
C LYS A 107 24.62 -10.65 -74.70
N PRO A 108 25.11 -9.66 -73.94
CA PRO A 108 26.52 -9.30 -73.98
C PRO A 108 27.37 -10.43 -73.40
N VAL A 109 28.52 -10.73 -74.02
CA VAL A 109 29.55 -11.58 -73.41
C VAL A 109 30.16 -10.92 -72.17
N LYS A 110 30.83 -11.70 -71.30
CA LYS A 110 31.37 -11.25 -70.00
C LYS A 110 32.26 -10.00 -70.07
N ASN A 111 32.91 -9.76 -71.21
CA ASN A 111 33.76 -8.60 -71.45
C ASN A 111 33.02 -7.41 -72.10
N GLN A 112 31.71 -7.52 -72.33
CA GLN A 112 30.83 -6.50 -72.92
C GLN A 112 31.29 -5.98 -74.30
N LYS A 113 32.03 -6.77 -75.07
CA LYS A 113 32.56 -6.37 -76.39
C LYS A 113 31.70 -6.78 -77.58
N GLU A 114 30.77 -7.72 -77.39
CA GLU A 114 29.87 -8.22 -78.45
C GLU A 114 28.58 -8.82 -77.87
N CYS A 115 27.51 -8.83 -78.66
CA CYS A 115 26.24 -9.46 -78.32
C CYS A 115 26.19 -10.83 -78.99
N VAL A 116 26.10 -11.90 -78.20
CA VAL A 116 25.97 -13.28 -78.72
C VAL A 116 24.52 -13.74 -78.64
N PRO A 117 24.06 -14.60 -79.58
CA PRO A 117 22.77 -15.26 -79.47
C PRO A 117 22.63 -15.90 -78.09
N LYS A 118 21.45 -15.78 -77.47
CA LYS A 118 21.13 -16.65 -76.34
C LYS A 118 21.08 -18.07 -76.90
N GLY A 119 22.18 -18.82 -76.81
CA GLY A 119 22.18 -20.22 -77.24
C GLY A 119 21.07 -21.00 -76.54
N ASP A 120 20.58 -22.06 -77.20
CA ASP A 120 19.47 -22.96 -76.83
C ASP A 120 19.63 -23.72 -75.50
N LYS A 121 20.28 -23.11 -74.51
CA LYS A 121 20.09 -23.42 -73.09
C LYS A 121 18.84 -22.71 -72.57
N ASP A 122 17.73 -22.89 -73.29
CA ASP A 122 16.37 -22.80 -72.77
C ASP A 122 16.14 -23.97 -71.79
N LYS A 123 16.81 -23.95 -70.63
CA LYS A 123 16.41 -24.69 -69.42
C LYS A 123 16.87 -23.95 -68.15
N ASP A 124 16.59 -22.64 -68.07
CA ASP A 124 16.56 -21.96 -66.76
C ASP A 124 15.28 -22.32 -65.96
N LYS A 125 14.31 -23.03 -66.56
CA LYS A 125 13.15 -23.59 -65.83
C LYS A 125 13.56 -24.59 -64.73
N ASP A 126 14.60 -25.39 -64.95
CA ASP A 126 15.15 -26.32 -63.93
C ASP A 126 15.88 -25.58 -62.79
N LYS A 127 16.12 -24.26 -62.92
CA LYS A 127 16.74 -23.46 -61.86
C LYS A 127 15.77 -22.96 -60.81
N GLU A 128 14.51 -22.80 -61.18
CA GLU A 128 13.47 -22.27 -60.29
C GLU A 128 12.63 -23.37 -59.64
N GLN A 129 12.63 -24.60 -60.18
CA GLN A 129 11.96 -25.73 -59.53
C GLN A 129 12.59 -26.09 -58.17
N GLY A 130 13.93 -26.11 -58.07
CA GLY A 130 14.61 -26.53 -56.83
C GLY A 130 14.13 -27.91 -56.35
N SER A 131 13.90 -28.07 -55.05
CA SER A 131 13.31 -29.29 -54.47
C SER A 131 11.76 -29.32 -54.54
N CYS A 132 11.13 -28.48 -55.36
CA CYS A 132 9.69 -28.48 -55.53
C CYS A 132 9.21 -29.66 -56.41
N PRO A 133 8.00 -30.18 -56.15
CA PRO A 133 7.37 -31.19 -57.01
C PRO A 133 7.29 -30.75 -58.48
N LYS A 134 7.23 -31.72 -59.40
CA LYS A 134 7.09 -31.45 -60.84
C LYS A 134 5.85 -30.59 -61.11
N GLY A 135 6.02 -29.54 -61.91
CA GLY A 135 4.97 -28.55 -62.19
C GLY A 135 4.88 -27.39 -61.18
N GLN A 136 5.80 -27.30 -60.22
CA GLN A 136 5.92 -26.19 -59.28
C GLN A 136 7.32 -25.58 -59.28
N ILE A 137 7.41 -24.31 -58.92
CA ILE A 137 8.64 -23.54 -58.74
C ILE A 137 8.72 -22.96 -57.33
N LEU A 138 9.92 -22.58 -56.88
CA LEU A 138 10.14 -21.88 -55.61
C LEU A 138 9.32 -20.58 -55.57
N ASP A 139 8.60 -20.30 -54.48
CA ASP A 139 7.80 -19.06 -54.31
C ASP A 139 8.75 -17.85 -54.27
N PRO A 140 8.82 -17.04 -55.34
CA PRO A 140 9.76 -15.92 -55.39
C PRO A 140 9.45 -14.89 -54.29
N ALA A 141 8.20 -14.83 -53.81
CA ALA A 141 7.80 -13.91 -52.75
C ALA A 141 8.30 -14.32 -51.36
N GLU A 142 8.68 -15.58 -51.11
CA GLU A 142 9.17 -16.00 -49.79
C GLU A 142 10.55 -15.39 -49.50
N GLY A 143 11.44 -15.43 -50.50
CA GLY A 143 12.82 -14.94 -50.43
C GLY A 143 13.77 -15.85 -49.65
N GLY A 144 15.03 -15.91 -50.10
CA GLY A 144 16.08 -16.68 -49.43
C GLY A 144 15.92 -18.20 -49.51
N GLN A 145 15.16 -18.69 -50.49
CA GLN A 145 15.08 -20.10 -50.87
C GLN A 145 16.00 -20.36 -52.07
N ASP A 146 16.63 -21.52 -52.07
CA ASP A 146 17.48 -22.00 -53.15
C ASP A 146 17.20 -23.48 -53.42
N LYS A 147 17.88 -24.04 -54.43
CA LYS A 147 17.73 -25.45 -54.81
C LYS A 147 18.03 -26.44 -53.68
N LYS A 148 18.76 -26.03 -52.64
CA LYS A 148 19.19 -26.90 -51.52
C LYS A 148 18.28 -26.74 -50.30
N THR A 149 17.27 -25.87 -50.36
CA THR A 149 16.33 -25.64 -49.27
C THR A 149 15.49 -26.89 -49.05
N LYS A 150 15.71 -27.60 -47.92
CA LYS A 150 15.14 -28.95 -47.65
C LYS A 150 13.61 -29.03 -47.68
N LYS A 151 12.91 -27.92 -47.44
CA LYS A 151 11.44 -27.80 -47.46
C LYS A 151 11.06 -26.43 -48.04
N PRO A 152 11.21 -26.22 -49.35
CA PRO A 152 10.91 -24.92 -49.94
C PRO A 152 9.40 -24.68 -49.97
N LYS A 153 9.01 -23.42 -50.15
CA LYS A 153 7.62 -23.08 -50.44
C LYS A 153 7.49 -23.06 -51.95
N CYS A 154 6.59 -23.88 -52.47
CA CYS A 154 6.44 -24.08 -53.89
C CYS A 154 5.12 -23.47 -54.35
N VAL A 155 5.13 -22.86 -55.53
CA VAL A 155 3.95 -22.35 -56.24
C VAL A 155 3.87 -23.01 -57.62
N PRO A 156 2.69 -23.20 -58.20
CA PRO A 156 2.59 -23.76 -59.54
C PRO A 156 3.35 -22.92 -60.58
N ASP A 157 3.97 -23.58 -61.58
CA ASP A 157 4.61 -22.91 -62.71
C ASP A 157 3.55 -22.37 -63.68
N ASP A 158 3.07 -21.16 -63.40
CA ASP A 158 2.04 -20.52 -64.23
C ASP A 158 2.57 -20.06 -65.59
N ASP A 159 3.86 -19.75 -65.70
CA ASP A 159 4.49 -19.37 -66.97
C ASP A 159 4.48 -20.54 -67.95
N ALA A 160 4.61 -21.79 -67.47
CA ALA A 160 4.46 -22.98 -68.31
C ALA A 160 3.05 -23.17 -68.87
N LYS A 161 2.02 -22.54 -68.29
CA LYS A 161 0.63 -22.61 -68.77
C LYS A 161 0.29 -21.51 -69.78
N CYS A 162 1.17 -20.52 -69.97
CA CYS A 162 0.95 -19.43 -70.91
C CYS A 162 1.37 -19.80 -72.34
N PRO A 163 0.71 -19.21 -73.37
CA PRO A 163 1.14 -19.37 -74.76
C PRO A 163 2.59 -18.93 -74.97
N LYS A 164 3.26 -19.53 -75.96
CA LYS A 164 4.67 -19.23 -76.27
C LYS A 164 4.85 -17.72 -76.52
N GLY A 165 5.80 -17.11 -75.80
CA GLY A 165 6.08 -15.66 -75.88
C GLY A 165 5.24 -14.77 -74.94
N GLN A 166 4.42 -15.37 -74.07
CA GLN A 166 3.71 -14.68 -72.99
C GLN A 166 4.21 -15.15 -71.62
N SER A 167 3.99 -14.32 -70.60
CA SER A 167 4.28 -14.64 -69.20
C SER A 167 3.05 -14.43 -68.34
N ALA A 168 2.98 -15.15 -67.23
CA ALA A 168 1.88 -15.08 -66.29
C ALA A 168 2.03 -13.88 -65.35
N VAL A 169 0.89 -13.30 -64.98
CA VAL A 169 0.79 -12.38 -63.84
C VAL A 169 1.13 -13.12 -62.55
N THR A 170 1.81 -12.44 -61.62
CA THR A 170 2.11 -13.03 -60.31
C THR A 170 0.82 -13.20 -59.50
N ARG A 171 0.53 -14.43 -59.06
CA ARG A 171 -0.64 -14.75 -58.24
C ARG A 171 -0.85 -13.81 -57.06
N ALA A 172 -2.12 -13.48 -56.81
CA ALA A 172 -2.52 -12.82 -55.58
C ALA A 172 -2.29 -13.73 -54.36
N PRO A 173 -2.02 -13.18 -53.16
CA PRO A 173 -1.70 -13.97 -51.97
C PRO A 173 -2.73 -15.05 -51.60
N ASN A 174 -4.01 -14.81 -51.89
CA ASN A 174 -5.16 -15.69 -51.61
C ASN A 174 -5.35 -16.82 -52.65
N GLU A 175 -4.64 -16.80 -53.77
CA GLU A 175 -4.81 -17.76 -54.88
C GLU A 175 -3.61 -18.71 -55.05
N LYS A 176 -2.59 -18.56 -54.20
CA LYS A 176 -1.29 -19.27 -54.32
C LYS A 176 -1.38 -20.80 -54.34
N ASN A 177 -2.40 -21.38 -53.70
CA ASN A 177 -2.53 -22.84 -53.56
C ASN A 177 -3.66 -23.45 -54.42
N ARG A 178 -4.34 -22.65 -55.25
CA ARG A 178 -5.40 -23.17 -56.13
C ARG A 178 -4.75 -23.87 -57.33
N MET A 179 -4.82 -25.21 -57.37
CA MET A 179 -4.26 -26.00 -58.47
C MET A 179 -4.92 -25.68 -59.82
N ASN A 180 -6.23 -25.39 -59.79
CA ASN A 180 -7.04 -25.06 -60.97
C ASN A 180 -7.03 -23.56 -61.31
N TYR A 181 -6.09 -22.79 -60.78
CA TYR A 181 -5.95 -21.38 -61.13
C TYR A 181 -5.55 -21.25 -62.61
N LYS A 182 -6.31 -20.44 -63.35
CA LYS A 182 -6.04 -20.08 -64.75
C LYS A 182 -5.24 -18.79 -64.75
N PRO A 183 -3.94 -18.81 -65.09
CA PRO A 183 -3.12 -17.61 -65.04
C PRO A 183 -3.53 -16.61 -66.12
N GLU A 184 -3.49 -15.33 -65.77
CA GLU A 184 -3.61 -14.26 -66.74
C GLU A 184 -2.27 -14.11 -67.48
N CYS A 185 -2.27 -14.41 -68.77
CA CYS A 185 -1.11 -14.30 -69.63
C CYS A 185 -1.15 -13.00 -70.45
N ALA A 186 0.00 -12.38 -70.64
CA ALA A 186 0.17 -11.23 -71.53
C ALA A 186 1.59 -11.23 -72.12
N LYS A 187 1.81 -10.42 -73.15
CA LYS A 187 3.13 -10.30 -73.78
C LYS A 187 4.14 -9.72 -72.78
N ASP A 188 5.24 -10.42 -72.58
CA ASP A 188 6.34 -9.94 -71.77
C ASP A 188 7.40 -9.30 -72.68
N ASP A 189 7.60 -7.99 -72.50
CA ASP A 189 8.60 -7.22 -73.23
C ASP A 189 9.96 -7.21 -72.53
N ASP A 190 10.05 -7.63 -71.26
CA ASP A 190 11.29 -7.73 -70.45
C ASP A 190 11.33 -9.05 -69.63
N PRO A 191 11.33 -10.23 -70.28
CA PRO A 191 11.26 -11.52 -69.58
C PRO A 191 12.50 -11.82 -68.71
N ASP A 192 13.59 -11.06 -68.87
CA ASP A 192 14.81 -11.19 -68.06
C ASP A 192 14.85 -10.18 -66.89
N HIS A 193 13.72 -9.58 -66.51
CA HIS A 193 13.66 -8.60 -65.43
C HIS A 193 14.20 -9.17 -64.11
N LYS A 194 15.20 -8.49 -63.52
CA LYS A 194 15.85 -8.93 -62.27
C LYS A 194 15.72 -7.89 -61.17
N CYS A 195 15.09 -8.32 -60.07
CA CYS A 195 14.99 -7.53 -58.86
C CYS A 195 16.24 -7.60 -57.98
N LYS A 196 16.44 -6.57 -57.14
CA LYS A 196 17.54 -6.50 -56.17
C LYS A 196 17.39 -7.58 -55.09
N ALA A 197 18.48 -7.89 -54.38
CA ALA A 197 18.44 -8.85 -53.28
C ALA A 197 17.39 -8.44 -52.22
N GLY A 198 16.58 -9.40 -51.77
CA GLY A 198 15.49 -9.17 -50.81
C GLY A 198 14.18 -8.70 -51.44
N THR A 199 14.14 -8.49 -52.76
CA THR A 199 12.91 -8.25 -53.53
C THR A 199 12.68 -9.33 -54.58
N TYR A 200 11.45 -9.43 -55.07
CA TYR A 200 11.05 -10.38 -56.11
C TYR A 200 10.31 -9.66 -57.23
N ASP A 201 10.36 -10.23 -58.43
CA ASP A 201 9.66 -9.69 -59.60
C ASP A 201 8.15 -9.96 -59.47
N HIS A 202 7.38 -8.89 -59.33
CA HIS A 202 5.94 -8.92 -59.27
C HIS A 202 5.37 -8.38 -60.59
N ARG A 203 4.80 -9.30 -61.35
CA ARG A 203 4.24 -9.09 -62.68
C ARG A 203 2.76 -8.77 -62.58
N VAL A 204 2.34 -7.71 -63.25
CA VAL A 204 0.94 -7.30 -63.34
C VAL A 204 0.60 -7.02 -64.80
N LYS A 205 -0.58 -7.45 -65.25
CA LYS A 205 -1.06 -7.15 -66.60
C LYS A 205 -1.49 -5.69 -66.69
N LYS A 206 -0.92 -4.94 -67.63
CA LYS A 206 -1.33 -3.57 -68.00
C LYS A 206 -1.68 -3.56 -69.49
N GLY A 207 -2.97 -3.63 -69.80
CA GLY A 207 -3.45 -3.87 -71.16
C GLY A 207 -3.00 -5.24 -71.67
N ASN A 208 -2.32 -5.28 -72.83
CA ASN A 208 -1.84 -6.52 -73.44
C ASN A 208 -0.38 -6.88 -73.10
N LYS A 209 0.21 -6.20 -72.10
CA LYS A 209 1.61 -6.38 -71.70
C LYS A 209 1.77 -6.68 -70.21
N ILE A 210 2.86 -7.37 -69.87
CA ILE A 210 3.30 -7.53 -68.48
C ILE A 210 4.11 -6.31 -68.06
N ALA A 211 3.76 -5.75 -66.90
CA ALA A 211 4.54 -4.73 -66.21
C ALA A 211 5.22 -5.35 -64.99
N HIS A 212 6.53 -5.17 -64.89
CA HIS A 212 7.35 -5.67 -63.78
C HIS A 212 7.45 -4.63 -62.66
N SER A 213 7.43 -5.11 -61.42
CA SER A 213 7.67 -4.28 -60.24
C SER A 213 8.39 -5.09 -59.16
N CYS A 214 9.41 -4.51 -58.52
CA CYS A 214 10.13 -5.22 -57.46
C CYS A 214 9.45 -5.05 -56.10
N ARG A 215 8.90 -6.13 -55.55
CA ARG A 215 8.27 -6.14 -54.22
C ARG A 215 9.16 -6.80 -53.17
N SER A 216 9.07 -6.37 -51.91
CA SER A 216 9.84 -6.97 -50.82
C SER A 216 9.42 -8.41 -50.58
N THR A 217 10.39 -9.31 -50.46
CA THR A 217 10.15 -10.71 -50.04
C THR A 217 9.64 -10.76 -48.60
N ARG A 218 8.92 -11.83 -48.24
CA ARG A 218 8.43 -12.06 -46.87
C ARG A 218 9.58 -12.13 -45.87
N LYS A 219 10.70 -12.78 -46.25
CA LYS A 219 11.92 -12.79 -45.44
C LYS A 219 12.45 -11.39 -45.16
N ALA A 220 12.61 -10.55 -46.19
CA ALA A 220 13.09 -9.18 -46.02
C ALA A 220 12.15 -8.32 -45.16
N GLN A 221 10.83 -8.53 -45.26
CA GLN A 221 9.86 -7.86 -44.38
C GLN A 221 10.00 -8.31 -42.92
N LYS A 222 10.14 -9.62 -42.67
CA LYS A 222 10.34 -10.18 -41.33
C LYS A 222 11.65 -9.68 -40.71
N ASP A 223 12.72 -9.60 -41.50
CA ASP A 223 14.03 -9.10 -41.05
C ASP A 223 13.96 -7.61 -40.67
N LYS A 224 13.23 -6.78 -41.44
CA LYS A 224 12.96 -5.38 -41.09
C LYS A 224 12.19 -5.26 -39.77
N GLN A 225 11.14 -6.06 -39.58
CA GLN A 225 10.36 -6.08 -38.33
C GLN A 225 11.22 -6.51 -37.13
N ASN A 226 12.03 -7.55 -37.28
CA ASN A 226 12.93 -8.03 -36.24
C ASN A 226 13.99 -6.99 -35.87
N LYS A 227 14.56 -6.29 -36.86
CA LYS A 227 15.50 -5.19 -36.63
C LYS A 227 14.86 -4.08 -35.81
N TYR A 228 13.62 -3.72 -36.13
CA TYR A 228 12.85 -2.72 -35.38
C TYR A 228 12.56 -3.15 -33.94
N LYS A 229 12.12 -4.40 -33.72
CA LYS A 229 11.89 -4.95 -32.36
C LYS A 229 13.16 -4.91 -31.51
N ARG A 230 14.30 -5.36 -32.04
CA ARG A 230 15.59 -5.33 -31.34
C ARG A 230 16.03 -3.91 -30.97
N PHE A 231 15.74 -2.93 -31.83
CA PHE A 231 16.01 -1.52 -31.53
C PHE A 231 15.15 -1.03 -30.35
N PHE A 232 13.84 -1.33 -30.37
CA PHE A 232 12.91 -0.95 -29.30
C PHE A 232 13.27 -1.58 -27.94
N GLU A 233 13.70 -2.83 -27.93
CA GLU A 233 14.15 -3.52 -26.70
C GLU A 233 15.43 -2.88 -26.14
N LYS A 234 16.40 -2.54 -27.00
CA LYS A 234 17.62 -1.82 -26.58
C LYS A 234 17.31 -0.45 -25.98
N VAL A 235 16.36 0.29 -26.55
CA VAL A 235 15.95 1.61 -26.02
C VAL A 235 15.19 1.48 -24.69
N LYS A 236 14.31 0.48 -24.54
CA LYS A 236 13.61 0.22 -23.26
C LYS A 236 14.52 -0.33 -22.16
N GLY A 237 15.60 -1.04 -22.50
CA GLY A 237 16.55 -1.62 -21.55
C GLY A 237 17.46 -0.58 -20.88
N LYS A 238 17.97 0.40 -21.63
CA LYS A 238 18.93 1.41 -21.09
C LYS A 238 18.29 2.43 -20.13
N LYS A 239 16.97 2.68 -20.20
CA LYS A 239 16.27 3.65 -19.34
C LYS A 239 15.73 3.06 -18.02
N LYS A 240 15.84 1.74 -17.78
CA LYS A 240 15.19 1.05 -16.64
C LYS A 240 16.12 0.65 -15.48
N GLY A 241 17.44 0.74 -15.63
CA GLY A 241 18.40 0.23 -14.64
C GLY A 241 18.72 1.18 -13.48
N LYS A 242 19.09 2.43 -13.77
CA LYS A 242 19.64 3.36 -12.74
C LYS A 242 18.59 4.25 -12.05
N ASP A 243 17.53 4.65 -12.75
CA ASP A 243 16.52 5.56 -12.17
C ASP A 243 15.50 4.81 -11.29
N LYS A 244 15.11 3.60 -11.69
CA LYS A 244 14.17 2.78 -10.89
C LYS A 244 14.71 2.38 -9.52
N GLU A 245 16.02 2.23 -9.36
CA GLU A 245 16.59 1.87 -8.07
C GLU A 245 16.63 3.08 -7.11
N LYS A 246 16.95 4.27 -7.63
CA LYS A 246 16.89 5.52 -6.86
C LYS A 246 15.46 5.87 -6.46
N ASP A 247 14.50 5.72 -7.37
CA ASP A 247 13.07 5.95 -7.07
C ASP A 247 12.54 4.94 -6.03
N LYS A 248 12.88 3.65 -6.17
CA LYS A 248 12.52 2.63 -5.17
C LYS A 248 13.12 2.91 -3.80
N LYS A 249 14.37 3.37 -3.71
CA LYS A 249 15.01 3.76 -2.44
C LYS A 249 14.32 5.00 -1.84
N LYS A 250 13.98 6.00 -2.65
CA LYS A 250 13.25 7.21 -2.22
C LYS A 250 11.84 6.87 -1.70
N ASP A 251 11.11 6.00 -2.40
CA ASP A 251 9.78 5.55 -2.00
C ASP A 251 9.81 4.70 -0.72
N LYS A 252 10.80 3.81 -0.57
CA LYS A 252 10.99 3.03 0.66
C LYS A 252 11.30 3.94 1.86
N ASN A 253 12.16 4.95 1.68
CA ASN A 253 12.48 5.90 2.75
C ASN A 253 11.28 6.77 3.11
N LYS A 254 10.51 7.24 2.10
CA LYS A 254 9.28 7.99 2.31
C LYS A 254 8.24 7.15 3.08
N LYS A 255 8.01 5.90 2.66
CA LYS A 255 7.10 4.98 3.34
C LYS A 255 7.52 4.72 4.78
N LYS A 256 8.81 4.46 5.03
CA LYS A 256 9.34 4.27 6.39
C LYS A 256 9.17 5.52 7.26
N GLY A 257 9.34 6.71 6.69
CA GLY A 257 9.08 7.98 7.36
C GLY A 257 7.60 8.18 7.69
N ASP A 258 6.71 7.85 6.75
CA ASP A 258 5.27 7.93 6.92
C ASP A 258 4.75 6.93 7.96
N ASP A 259 5.26 5.69 7.95
CA ASP A 259 4.93 4.65 8.94
C ASP A 259 5.41 5.06 10.34
N LYS A 260 6.64 5.58 10.48
CA LYS A 260 7.15 6.10 11.76
C LYS A 260 6.33 7.29 12.26
N SER A 261 5.94 8.19 11.36
CA SER A 261 5.06 9.32 11.68
C SER A 261 3.67 8.87 12.09
N ARG A 262 3.11 7.86 11.41
CA ARG A 262 1.83 7.22 11.74
C ARG A 262 1.87 6.57 13.12
N ALA A 263 2.92 5.80 13.41
CA ALA A 263 3.10 5.14 14.69
C ALA A 263 3.16 6.15 15.85
N LYS A 264 3.89 7.25 15.65
CA LYS A 264 3.89 8.38 16.60
C LYS A 264 2.48 8.94 16.84
N ARG A 265 1.73 9.23 15.77
CA ARG A 265 0.34 9.70 15.92
C ARG A 265 -0.55 8.69 16.63
N GLY A 266 -0.41 7.40 16.35
CA GLY A 266 -1.14 6.32 17.02
C GLY A 266 -0.87 6.27 18.51
N ARG A 267 0.40 6.30 18.91
CA ARG A 267 0.77 6.33 20.34
C ARG A 267 0.30 7.60 21.03
N ALA A 268 0.46 8.76 20.38
CA ALA A 268 -0.03 10.04 20.89
C ALA A 268 -1.56 10.03 21.07
N GLY A 269 -2.29 9.43 20.12
CA GLY A 269 -3.74 9.32 20.17
C GLY A 269 -4.20 8.36 21.26
N TRP A 270 -3.54 7.21 21.39
CA TRP A 270 -3.80 6.27 22.46
C TRP A 270 -3.58 6.90 23.85
N CYS A 271 -2.45 7.58 24.04
CA CYS A 271 -2.11 8.22 25.32
C CYS A 271 -3.04 9.37 25.66
N TRP A 272 -3.43 10.18 24.67
CA TRP A 272 -4.43 11.21 24.90
C TRP A 272 -5.76 10.59 25.32
N SER A 273 -6.24 9.60 24.57
CA SER A 273 -7.52 8.95 24.86
C SER A 273 -7.57 8.35 26.26
N ILE A 274 -6.54 7.61 26.69
CA ILE A 274 -6.57 6.97 28.00
C ILE A 274 -6.57 8.00 29.14
N LEU A 275 -5.78 9.08 29.03
CA LEU A 275 -5.68 10.11 30.07
C LEU A 275 -6.95 10.94 30.18
N THR A 276 -7.60 11.21 29.06
CA THR A 276 -8.92 11.86 29.07
C THR A 276 -9.99 11.01 29.72
N ALA A 277 -9.90 9.69 29.58
CA ALA A 277 -10.90 8.76 30.09
C ALA A 277 -10.78 8.53 31.60
N ILE A 278 -9.54 8.49 32.12
CA ILE A 278 -9.33 8.40 33.56
C ILE A 278 -9.53 9.73 34.30
N GLU A 279 -9.79 10.82 33.57
CA GLU A 279 -9.83 12.20 34.09
C GLU A 279 -8.53 12.51 34.85
N ALA A 280 -7.43 12.61 34.10
CA ALA A 280 -6.16 12.89 34.73
C ALA A 280 -6.18 14.28 35.43
N PRO A 281 -5.62 14.42 36.64
CA PRO A 281 -5.86 15.57 37.55
C PRO A 281 -5.52 16.98 37.04
N ASP A 282 -4.88 17.10 35.88
CA ASP A 282 -4.53 18.38 35.24
C ASP A 282 -5.12 18.52 33.83
N PHE A 283 -5.98 17.61 33.41
CA PHE A 283 -6.63 17.64 32.09
C PHE A 283 -8.09 17.23 32.22
N GLY A 284 -8.86 18.15 32.79
CA GLY A 284 -10.23 17.91 33.18
C GLY A 284 -11.21 17.95 32.01
N PRO A 285 -12.50 17.70 32.28
CA PRO A 285 -13.56 17.75 31.26
C PRO A 285 -13.67 19.09 30.54
N GLN A 286 -13.25 20.20 31.15
CA GLN A 286 -13.29 21.52 30.51
C GLN A 286 -12.20 21.67 29.44
N ASP A 287 -10.95 21.29 29.75
CA ASP A 287 -9.85 21.28 28.77
C ASP A 287 -10.20 20.41 27.55
N GLN A 288 -10.94 19.31 27.77
CA GLN A 288 -11.45 18.43 26.72
C GLN A 288 -12.53 19.06 25.85
N LYS A 289 -13.42 19.89 26.43
CA LYS A 289 -14.50 20.58 25.71
C LYS A 289 -13.96 21.70 24.83
N ASP A 290 -12.90 22.35 25.27
CA ASP A 290 -12.31 23.51 24.59
C ASP A 290 -11.39 23.10 23.43
N LEU A 291 -10.99 21.83 23.38
CA LEU A 291 -10.16 21.29 22.30
C LEU A 291 -10.94 21.19 20.98
N THR A 292 -10.45 21.86 19.94
CA THR A 292 -10.98 21.71 18.57
C THR A 292 -10.35 20.53 17.84
N GLN A 293 -10.97 20.10 16.73
CA GLN A 293 -10.42 19.03 15.90
C GLN A 293 -9.02 19.38 15.35
N ASP A 294 -8.81 20.62 14.91
CA ASP A 294 -7.53 21.08 14.39
C ASP A 294 -6.44 21.02 15.47
N GLU A 295 -6.77 21.38 16.72
CA GLU A 295 -5.84 21.33 17.84
C GLU A 295 -5.50 19.90 18.24
N LEU A 296 -6.49 19.00 18.27
CA LEU A 296 -6.26 17.58 18.50
C LEU A 296 -5.38 16.99 17.39
N ASP A 297 -5.75 17.16 16.11
CA ASP A 297 -4.97 16.65 14.98
C ASP A 297 -3.53 17.17 14.98
N GLY A 298 -3.38 18.47 15.26
CA GLY A 298 -2.08 19.12 15.41
C GLY A 298 -1.28 18.53 16.57
N MET A 299 -1.88 18.37 17.75
CA MET A 299 -1.24 17.78 18.94
C MET A 299 -0.76 16.36 18.66
N LEU A 300 -1.59 15.51 18.04
CA LEU A 300 -1.20 14.13 17.72
C LEU A 300 -0.02 14.08 16.75
N SER A 301 0.11 15.10 15.90
CA SER A 301 1.24 15.26 14.98
C SER A 301 2.46 15.94 15.63
N MET A 302 2.30 16.53 16.81
CA MET A 302 3.37 17.13 17.61
C MET A 302 3.94 16.06 18.56
N TRP A 303 5.04 15.44 18.16
CA TRP A 303 5.78 14.54 19.04
C TRP A 303 6.62 15.37 20.03
N PRO A 304 6.41 15.26 21.36
CA PRO A 304 6.84 16.29 22.32
C PRO A 304 8.36 16.41 22.50
N ASP A 305 9.14 15.37 22.22
CA ASP A 305 10.60 15.42 22.37
C ASP A 305 11.30 14.43 21.42
N LYS A 306 12.50 14.79 20.95
CA LYS A 306 13.44 13.88 20.28
C LYS A 306 13.90 12.75 21.22
N LYS A 307 13.90 12.96 22.54
CA LYS A 307 14.25 11.96 23.57
C LYS A 307 13.21 10.85 23.70
N VAL A 308 11.95 11.11 23.37
CA VAL A 308 10.91 10.07 23.37
C VAL A 308 11.09 9.23 22.09
N PRO A 309 11.52 7.96 22.19
CA PRO A 309 11.74 7.13 21.01
C PRO A 309 10.42 6.93 20.26
N ALA A 310 10.49 6.78 18.94
CA ALA A 310 9.30 6.39 18.19
C ALA A 310 8.84 5.01 18.67
N PRO A 311 7.52 4.80 18.83
CA PRO A 311 7.01 3.51 19.25
C PRO A 311 7.25 2.47 18.16
N GLN A 312 7.31 1.20 18.57
CA GLN A 312 7.45 0.08 17.64
C GLN A 312 6.12 -0.24 16.94
N GLY A 313 6.20 -0.87 15.78
CA GLY A 313 5.03 -1.24 14.98
C GLY A 313 4.19 -0.02 14.60
N ASN A 314 2.86 -0.16 14.74
CA ASN A 314 1.89 0.88 14.41
C ASN A 314 1.66 1.90 15.55
N GLY A 315 2.43 1.83 16.63
CA GLY A 315 2.28 2.71 17.78
C GLY A 315 1.06 2.46 18.66
N ASP A 316 0.40 1.32 18.48
CA ASP A 316 -0.72 0.90 19.32
C ASP A 316 -0.20 0.32 20.67
N ILE A 317 -1.03 0.36 21.72
CA ILE A 317 -0.81 -0.42 22.95
C ILE A 317 -1.86 -1.52 22.95
N PRO A 318 -1.46 -2.79 22.79
CA PRO A 318 -2.42 -3.89 22.76
C PRO A 318 -3.30 -3.90 24.02
N ASP A 319 -4.60 -4.09 23.87
CA ASP A 319 -5.50 -4.01 25.03
C ASP A 319 -5.12 -4.95 26.18
N HIS A 320 -4.67 -6.16 25.87
CA HIS A 320 -4.31 -7.15 26.89
C HIS A 320 -3.10 -6.77 27.75
N VAL A 321 -2.30 -5.76 27.38
CA VAL A 321 -1.20 -5.26 28.22
C VAL A 321 -1.66 -4.15 29.18
N VAL A 322 -2.92 -3.72 29.09
CA VAL A 322 -3.44 -2.59 29.84
C VAL A 322 -4.36 -3.10 30.93
N LYS A 323 -4.06 -2.75 32.18
CA LYS A 323 -4.91 -2.97 33.35
C LYS A 323 -5.62 -1.67 33.71
N ILE A 324 -6.91 -1.77 33.99
CA ILE A 324 -7.71 -0.65 34.47
C ILE A 324 -8.30 -1.01 35.84
N VAL A 325 -8.12 -0.12 36.81
CA VAL A 325 -8.67 -0.22 38.16
C VAL A 325 -9.51 1.02 38.41
N GLY A 326 -10.83 0.88 38.48
CA GLY A 326 -11.72 1.99 38.85
C GLY A 326 -11.51 2.40 40.30
N LYS A 327 -11.59 3.71 40.59
CA LYS A 327 -11.63 4.22 41.97
C LYS A 327 -13.07 4.21 42.46
N ALA A 328 -13.30 3.60 43.63
CA ALA A 328 -14.60 3.10 44.12
C ALA A 328 -15.73 4.14 44.30
N SER A 329 -15.47 5.44 44.16
CA SER A 329 -16.47 6.50 44.34
C SER A 329 -17.38 6.73 43.13
N VAL A 330 -17.15 6.05 42.01
CA VAL A 330 -18.05 6.10 40.85
C VAL A 330 -18.48 4.69 40.53
N SER A 331 -19.66 4.32 41.04
CA SER A 331 -20.38 3.20 40.45
C SER A 331 -20.63 3.58 38.98
N ILE A 332 -19.87 2.96 38.07
CA ILE A 332 -20.10 3.08 36.62
C ILE A 332 -21.34 2.22 36.27
N THR A 333 -22.42 2.38 37.03
CA THR A 333 -23.69 1.67 36.85
C THR A 333 -24.64 2.39 35.90
N GLY A 334 -24.32 3.62 35.45
CA GLY A 334 -25.29 4.49 34.80
C GLY A 334 -25.08 4.85 33.32
N THR A 335 -24.26 4.14 32.54
CA THR A 335 -24.17 4.43 31.09
C THR A 335 -24.36 3.19 30.24
N ASP A 336 -25.47 3.12 29.51
CA ASP A 336 -25.91 2.08 28.56
C ASP A 336 -25.02 1.92 27.32
N SER A 337 -23.75 2.32 27.42
CA SER A 337 -22.75 2.15 26.36
C SER A 337 -21.79 1.05 26.75
N ALA A 338 -22.26 -0.19 26.63
CA ALA A 338 -21.45 -1.37 26.88
C ALA A 338 -20.32 -1.52 25.86
N GLY A 339 -19.11 -1.31 26.33
CA GLY A 339 -17.88 -1.34 25.57
C GLY A 339 -16.96 -0.26 26.10
N PHE A 340 -16.14 0.29 25.22
CA PHE A 340 -15.33 1.48 25.50
C PHE A 340 -16.08 2.57 26.33
N GLY A 341 -17.41 2.64 26.24
CA GLY A 341 -18.27 3.66 26.86
C GLY A 341 -18.39 3.73 28.38
N GLY A 342 -17.98 2.76 29.21
CA GLY A 342 -18.12 2.95 30.68
C GLY A 342 -17.27 4.12 31.21
N ILE A 343 -15.96 4.05 30.96
CA ILE A 343 -14.99 5.10 31.33
C ILE A 343 -14.86 6.12 30.19
N PHE A 344 -15.08 5.72 28.94
CA PHE A 344 -14.97 6.62 27.79
C PHE A 344 -16.32 7.15 27.28
N SER A 345 -17.45 7.04 28.00
CA SER A 345 -18.71 7.70 27.58
C SER A 345 -18.56 9.22 27.59
N GLY A 346 -17.89 9.75 28.62
CA GLY A 346 -17.49 11.15 28.70
C GLY A 346 -16.61 11.54 27.51
N LEU A 347 -15.58 10.73 27.22
CA LEU A 347 -14.73 10.92 26.05
C LEU A 347 -15.50 10.78 24.74
N GLY A 348 -16.46 9.86 24.64
CA GLY A 348 -17.29 9.62 23.47
C GLY A 348 -18.15 10.83 23.16
N LYS A 349 -18.72 11.48 24.18
CA LYS A 349 -19.42 12.77 24.04
C LYS A 349 -18.47 13.90 23.63
N ALA A 350 -17.27 13.97 24.22
CA ALA A 350 -16.26 14.97 23.86
C ALA A 350 -15.78 14.80 22.41
N ILE A 351 -15.35 13.59 22.03
CA ILE A 351 -14.99 13.19 20.66
C ILE A 351 -16.15 13.48 19.72
N ALA A 352 -17.36 13.00 20.00
CA ALA A 352 -18.52 13.28 19.15
C ALA A 352 -18.72 14.79 18.94
N ARG A 353 -18.53 15.64 19.94
CA ARG A 353 -18.60 17.10 19.79
C ARG A 353 -17.47 17.66 18.92
N ILE A 354 -16.23 17.26 19.19
CA ILE A 354 -15.03 17.67 18.43
C ILE A 354 -15.24 17.39 16.94
N PHE A 355 -15.75 16.20 16.62
CA PHE A 355 -15.88 15.72 15.24
C PHE A 355 -17.23 16.06 14.57
N LYS A 356 -18.31 16.29 15.33
CA LYS A 356 -19.59 16.77 14.79
C LYS A 356 -19.52 18.24 14.36
N LYS A 357 -18.73 19.08 15.05
CA LYS A 357 -18.55 20.50 14.70
C LYS A 357 -17.73 20.72 13.41
N GLY A 358 -16.88 19.78 13.02
CA GLY A 358 -16.00 19.90 11.83
C GLY A 358 -16.64 19.52 10.48
N GLY A 359 -17.79 18.85 10.48
CA GLY A 359 -18.28 18.09 9.31
C GLY A 359 -19.06 18.86 8.23
N LYS A 360 -19.39 20.15 8.41
CA LYS A 360 -20.40 20.79 7.53
C LYS A 360 -19.89 21.70 6.40
N LYS A 361 -18.61 22.07 6.28
CA LYS A 361 -18.21 23.16 5.36
C LYS A 361 -16.87 23.06 4.59
N GLY A 362 -16.26 21.89 4.39
CA GLY A 362 -15.01 21.84 3.60
C GLY A 362 -14.79 20.54 2.83
N GLY A 363 -14.72 20.63 1.50
CA GLY A 363 -14.54 19.52 0.54
C GLY A 363 -13.19 18.82 0.61
N GLY A 364 -12.85 18.22 1.76
CA GLY A 364 -11.71 17.33 1.95
C GLY A 364 -12.15 15.87 1.98
N LYS A 365 -11.98 15.18 0.85
CA LYS A 365 -12.29 13.75 0.64
C LYS A 365 -11.49 12.83 1.59
N LYS A 366 -12.18 11.79 2.10
CA LYS A 366 -11.67 10.49 2.61
C LYS A 366 -10.98 10.50 3.98
N GLY A 367 -11.76 10.28 5.04
CA GLY A 367 -11.20 9.91 6.34
C GLY A 367 -12.26 9.34 7.27
N ALA A 368 -13.26 10.14 7.63
CA ALA A 368 -14.32 9.69 8.52
C ALA A 368 -15.23 8.68 7.78
N GLY A 369 -15.29 7.44 8.29
CA GLY A 369 -16.26 6.44 7.86
C GLY A 369 -17.67 7.02 7.83
N LYS A 370 -18.49 6.56 6.88
CA LYS A 370 -19.81 7.14 6.53
C LYS A 370 -20.80 7.29 7.69
N ASN A 371 -20.53 6.74 8.87
CA ASN A 371 -21.42 6.80 10.03
C ASN A 371 -20.87 7.54 11.27
N GLY A 372 -19.64 8.09 11.23
CA GLY A 372 -19.13 8.98 12.28
C GLY A 372 -19.20 8.43 13.72
N GLU A 373 -19.23 7.11 13.88
CA GLU A 373 -19.42 6.51 15.20
C GLU A 373 -18.21 6.84 16.08
N PRO A 374 -18.40 7.26 17.34
CA PRO A 374 -17.31 7.63 18.24
C PRO A 374 -16.22 6.56 18.37
N ARG A 375 -16.59 5.28 18.18
CA ARG A 375 -15.66 4.13 18.18
C ARG A 375 -14.69 4.14 17.02
N ASP A 376 -15.15 4.45 15.80
CA ASP A 376 -14.30 4.52 14.62
C ASP A 376 -13.29 5.65 14.76
N VAL A 377 -13.75 6.80 15.23
CA VAL A 377 -12.88 7.94 15.50
C VAL A 377 -11.82 7.59 16.55
N LEU A 378 -12.22 6.95 17.63
CA LEU A 378 -11.30 6.53 18.69
C LEU A 378 -10.29 5.47 18.20
N LYS A 379 -10.74 4.55 17.35
CA LYS A 379 -9.87 3.57 16.68
C LYS A 379 -8.87 4.26 15.75
N GLU A 380 -9.29 5.27 14.99
CA GLU A 380 -8.41 6.06 14.15
C GLU A 380 -7.37 6.84 14.94
N LEU A 381 -7.76 7.42 16.09
CA LEU A 381 -6.86 8.11 17.02
C LEU A 381 -5.78 7.15 17.51
N LYS A 382 -6.16 5.97 18.00
CA LYS A 382 -5.25 4.96 18.56
C LYS A 382 -4.32 4.32 17.53
N THR A 383 -4.80 4.14 16.30
CA THR A 383 -4.02 3.48 15.23
C THR A 383 -3.24 4.46 14.36
N GLY A 384 -3.35 5.77 14.64
CA GLY A 384 -2.77 6.83 13.83
C GLY A 384 -3.33 6.86 12.40
N GLY A 385 -4.51 6.27 12.18
CA GLY A 385 -5.16 6.18 10.87
C GLY A 385 -5.45 7.55 10.26
N ARG A 386 -5.51 8.58 11.10
CA ARG A 386 -5.65 9.98 10.68
C ARG A 386 -4.43 10.44 9.88
N GLY A 387 -4.72 11.22 8.84
CA GLY A 387 -3.69 11.86 8.02
C GLY A 387 -2.76 12.75 8.84
N LYS A 388 -1.64 13.17 8.24
CA LYS A 388 -0.78 14.19 8.87
C LYS A 388 -1.59 15.48 9.04
N ALA A 389 -1.45 16.13 10.21
CA ALA A 389 -2.08 17.42 10.44
C ALA A 389 -1.64 18.45 9.37
N SER A 390 -2.57 19.32 8.99
CA SER A 390 -2.27 20.48 8.15
C SER A 390 -1.37 21.46 8.89
N SER A 391 -0.67 22.34 8.17
CA SER A 391 0.13 23.42 8.78
C SER A 391 -0.72 24.31 9.69
N LYS A 392 -1.99 24.55 9.33
CA LYS A 392 -2.96 25.30 10.14
C LYS A 392 -3.28 24.58 11.46
N ALA A 393 -3.53 23.26 11.40
CA ALA A 393 -3.78 22.44 12.59
C ALA A 393 -2.57 22.42 13.53
N LEU A 394 -1.36 22.28 12.99
CA LEU A 394 -0.11 22.37 13.77
C LEU A 394 0.06 23.74 14.43
N GLN A 395 -0.22 24.84 13.73
CA GLN A 395 -0.13 26.19 14.30
C GLN A 395 -1.18 26.41 15.40
N LYS A 396 -2.41 25.93 15.21
CA LYS A 396 -3.46 26.00 16.24
C LYS A 396 -3.07 25.21 17.48
N ALA A 397 -2.63 23.96 17.31
CA ALA A 397 -2.17 23.12 18.43
C ALA A 397 -1.00 23.75 19.21
N LYS A 398 -0.04 24.39 18.52
CA LYS A 398 1.05 25.12 19.18
C LYS A 398 0.56 26.29 20.04
N LYS A 399 -0.49 26.99 19.61
CA LYS A 399 -1.06 28.15 20.33
C LYS A 399 -2.12 27.77 21.37
N SER A 400 -2.60 26.53 21.34
CA SER A 400 -3.69 26.06 22.19
C SER A 400 -3.21 25.80 23.63
N PRO A 401 -3.77 26.50 24.64
CA PRO A 401 -3.42 26.27 26.04
C PRO A 401 -3.69 24.82 26.49
N ALA A 402 -4.82 24.25 26.06
CA ALA A 402 -5.20 22.86 26.38
C ALA A 402 -4.17 21.86 25.82
N VAL A 403 -3.72 22.05 24.57
CA VAL A 403 -2.67 21.21 23.98
C VAL A 403 -1.36 21.36 24.74
N GLN A 404 -0.94 22.59 25.07
CA GLN A 404 0.29 22.81 25.82
C GLN A 404 0.25 22.17 27.21
N LYS A 405 -0.91 22.24 27.88
CA LYS A 405 -1.17 21.58 29.17
C LYS A 405 -0.99 20.05 29.05
N MET A 406 -1.62 19.43 28.05
CA MET A 406 -1.48 17.98 27.78
C MET A 406 -0.04 17.58 27.46
N LEU A 407 0.66 18.33 26.60
CA LEU A 407 2.06 18.02 26.22
C LEU A 407 3.06 18.20 27.38
N LYS A 408 2.74 19.05 28.36
CA LYS A 408 3.53 19.23 29.59
C LYS A 408 3.21 18.18 30.65
N GLN A 409 2.06 17.52 30.56
CA GLN A 409 1.64 16.54 31.56
C GLN A 409 2.62 15.36 31.61
N GLN A 410 3.14 15.08 32.81
CA GLN A 410 4.09 13.98 33.01
C GLN A 410 3.48 12.62 32.64
N ARG A 411 2.21 12.38 32.99
CA ARG A 411 1.50 11.13 32.66
C ARG A 411 1.39 10.91 31.15
N TYR A 412 1.20 11.97 30.37
CA TYR A 412 1.19 11.89 28.91
C TYR A 412 2.56 11.49 28.37
N ARG A 413 3.63 12.13 28.86
CA ARG A 413 5.00 11.79 28.49
C ARG A 413 5.37 10.36 28.89
N ASP A 414 5.01 9.95 30.10
CA ASP A 414 5.23 8.59 30.60
C ASP A 414 4.49 7.57 29.74
N CYS A 415 3.25 7.86 29.33
CA CYS A 415 2.49 7.02 28.41
C CYS A 415 3.20 6.88 27.06
N LEU A 416 3.69 7.97 26.48
CA LEU A 416 4.45 7.93 25.22
C LEU A 416 5.73 7.09 25.34
N LEU A 417 6.34 7.05 26.53
CA LEU A 417 7.56 6.30 26.82
C LEU A 417 7.33 4.79 27.02
N THR A 418 6.08 4.35 27.25
CA THR A 418 5.77 2.93 27.42
C THR A 418 6.12 2.11 26.18
N ARG A 419 6.84 1.01 26.39
CA ARG A 419 7.31 0.14 25.31
C ARG A 419 7.55 -1.29 25.77
N ALA A 420 7.30 -2.22 24.85
CA ALA A 420 7.72 -3.61 24.97
C ALA A 420 9.25 -3.72 25.06
N ARG A 421 9.71 -4.84 25.61
CA ARG A 421 11.11 -5.25 25.54
C ARG A 421 11.51 -5.42 24.08
N SER A 422 12.64 -4.82 23.68
CA SER A 422 13.22 -5.03 22.35
C SER A 422 14.74 -5.00 22.40
N GLY A 423 15.40 -5.95 21.73
CA GLY A 423 16.86 -5.98 21.58
C GLY A 423 17.62 -5.78 22.90
N GLY A 424 17.36 -6.60 23.92
CA GLY A 424 18.04 -6.52 25.23
C GLY A 424 17.54 -5.43 26.19
N THR A 425 16.77 -4.44 25.74
CA THR A 425 16.24 -3.39 26.63
C THR A 425 15.08 -3.90 27.49
N LYS A 426 15.02 -3.49 28.77
CA LYS A 426 13.88 -3.80 29.66
C LYS A 426 12.60 -3.12 29.13
N ALA A 427 11.46 -3.80 29.29
CA ALA A 427 10.16 -3.18 29.06
C ALA A 427 10.00 -1.98 29.99
N ILE A 428 9.34 -0.92 29.50
CA ILE A 428 9.00 0.24 30.33
C ILE A 428 7.50 0.16 30.62
N ASN A 429 7.20 -0.31 31.83
CA ASN A 429 5.86 -0.35 32.38
C ASN A 429 5.63 0.92 33.21
N LYS A 430 4.45 1.53 33.08
CA LYS A 430 4.10 2.76 33.79
C LYS A 430 2.62 2.74 34.20
N PRO A 431 2.32 3.00 35.48
CA PRO A 431 0.98 3.32 35.92
C PRO A 431 0.64 4.80 35.70
N PHE A 432 -0.63 5.08 35.42
CA PHE A 432 -1.23 6.40 35.30
C PHE A 432 -2.49 6.42 36.16
N ASP A 433 -2.46 7.16 37.25
CA ASP A 433 -3.67 7.44 38.01
C ASP A 433 -4.48 8.59 37.38
N GLY A 434 -5.78 8.56 37.59
CA GLY A 434 -6.69 9.67 37.35
C GLY A 434 -7.72 9.74 38.45
N ASP A 435 -8.66 10.65 38.34
CA ASP A 435 -9.70 10.84 39.35
C ASP A 435 -10.70 9.67 39.33
N LYS A 436 -10.94 9.08 38.15
CA LYS A 436 -11.92 8.00 37.96
C LYS A 436 -11.31 6.60 38.01
N ALA A 437 -10.07 6.45 37.55
CA ALA A 437 -9.42 5.16 37.44
C ALA A 437 -7.91 5.27 37.43
N SER A 438 -7.25 4.16 37.71
CA SER A 438 -5.83 3.96 37.50
C SER A 438 -5.61 3.00 36.34
N VAL A 439 -4.66 3.31 35.47
CA VAL A 439 -4.29 2.50 34.31
C VAL A 439 -2.85 2.06 34.45
N ASP A 440 -2.59 0.78 34.30
CA ASP A 440 -1.24 0.22 34.28
C ASP A 440 -0.96 -0.44 32.93
N VAL A 441 0.17 -0.09 32.31
CA VAL A 441 0.62 -0.71 31.06
C VAL A 441 1.76 -1.66 31.38
N ASP A 442 1.46 -2.96 31.34
CA ASP A 442 2.39 -4.05 31.58
C ASP A 442 2.56 -4.92 30.34
N TRP A 443 3.66 -4.68 29.62
CA TRP A 443 4.00 -5.39 28.38
C TRP A 443 4.33 -6.87 28.57
N SER A 444 4.46 -7.36 29.81
CA SER A 444 4.66 -8.78 30.10
C SER A 444 3.34 -9.57 30.15
N ARG A 445 2.20 -8.87 30.25
CA ARG A 445 0.90 -9.49 30.41
C ARG A 445 0.52 -10.31 29.18
N LYS A 446 0.05 -11.54 29.40
CA LYS A 446 -0.40 -12.44 28.33
C LYS A 446 -1.81 -12.09 27.90
N LYS A 447 -2.11 -12.31 26.62
CA LYS A 447 -3.47 -12.19 26.10
C LYS A 447 -4.38 -13.23 26.77
N ILE A 448 -5.46 -12.76 27.40
CA ILE A 448 -6.51 -13.63 27.94
C ILE A 448 -7.18 -14.32 26.74
N LYS A 449 -7.40 -15.64 26.85
CA LYS A 449 -8.16 -16.40 25.85
C LYS A 449 -9.65 -16.22 26.12
N ASN A 450 -10.22 -15.11 25.67
CA ASN A 450 -11.65 -14.84 25.74
C ASN A 450 -12.27 -14.77 24.35
N LYS A 451 -13.52 -15.21 24.22
CA LYS A 451 -14.29 -14.99 23.00
C LYS A 451 -14.62 -13.50 22.88
N PRO A 452 -14.39 -12.85 21.72
CA PRO A 452 -14.83 -11.48 21.52
C PRO A 452 -16.36 -11.41 21.56
N LEU A 453 -16.90 -10.29 22.03
CA LEU A 453 -18.34 -10.04 21.98
C LEU A 453 -18.82 -10.02 20.51
N PRO A 454 -20.06 -10.48 20.23
CA PRO A 454 -20.60 -10.46 18.87
C PRO A 454 -20.70 -9.03 18.33
N LYS A 455 -20.49 -8.86 17.02
CA LYS A 455 -20.69 -7.55 16.36
C LYS A 455 -22.13 -7.06 16.56
N GLY A 456 -22.31 -5.75 16.72
CA GLY A 456 -23.64 -5.15 16.93
C GLY A 456 -24.13 -5.23 18.38
N THR A 457 -23.31 -5.70 19.32
CA THR A 457 -23.60 -5.67 20.76
C THR A 457 -22.94 -4.48 21.46
N ASP A 458 -22.59 -3.44 20.70
CA ASP A 458 -21.77 -2.30 21.12
C ASP A 458 -22.40 -1.36 22.16
N GLY A 459 -23.66 -1.61 22.53
CA GLY A 459 -24.37 -0.99 23.66
C GLY A 459 -24.93 -2.01 24.66
N LYS A 460 -24.70 -3.32 24.46
CA LYS A 460 -25.19 -4.39 25.33
C LYS A 460 -24.08 -4.92 26.23
N LYS A 461 -24.36 -5.03 27.52
CA LYS A 461 -23.50 -5.66 28.53
C LYS A 461 -24.28 -6.75 29.23
N ILE A 462 -23.58 -7.81 29.60
CA ILE A 462 -24.06 -8.75 30.61
C ILE A 462 -23.47 -8.27 31.92
N GLN A 463 -24.30 -8.12 32.94
CA GLN A 463 -23.87 -7.81 34.30
C GLN A 463 -24.24 -8.95 35.23
N LEU A 464 -23.28 -9.35 36.06
CA LEU A 464 -23.42 -10.40 37.06
C LEU A 464 -23.05 -9.82 38.42
N TRP A 465 -23.99 -9.82 39.35
CA TRP A 465 -23.75 -9.52 40.76
C TRP A 465 -23.77 -10.82 41.53
N ALA A 466 -22.83 -10.99 42.46
CA ALA A 466 -22.74 -12.15 43.32
C ALA A 466 -22.37 -11.71 44.74
N GLY A 467 -23.02 -12.29 45.73
CA GLY A 467 -22.81 -12.02 47.15
C GLY A 467 -22.83 -13.30 47.98
N ASP A 468 -22.11 -13.27 49.10
CA ASP A 468 -22.01 -14.38 50.05
C ASP A 468 -23.02 -14.29 51.21
N LYS A 469 -23.91 -13.31 51.13
CA LYS A 469 -25.04 -13.13 52.04
C LYS A 469 -26.30 -12.81 51.24
N THR A 470 -27.45 -13.19 51.76
CA THR A 470 -28.75 -12.80 51.24
C THR A 470 -28.81 -11.27 51.05
N ASP A 471 -29.34 -10.83 49.90
CA ASP A 471 -29.50 -9.42 49.51
C ASP A 471 -28.20 -8.59 49.39
N SER A 472 -27.02 -9.22 49.48
CA SER A 472 -25.73 -8.54 49.41
C SER A 472 -25.20 -8.33 47.99
N SER A 473 -25.69 -9.07 46.99
CA SER A 473 -25.28 -8.94 45.59
C SER A 473 -25.52 -7.52 45.07
N SER A 474 -26.60 -6.87 45.49
CA SER A 474 -26.92 -5.48 45.16
C SER A 474 -25.86 -4.46 45.64
N LYS A 475 -25.13 -4.81 46.71
CA LYS A 475 -24.04 -4.01 47.29
C LYS A 475 -22.67 -4.37 46.69
N SER A 476 -22.60 -5.48 45.96
CA SER A 476 -21.37 -5.92 45.28
C SER A 476 -21.14 -5.14 43.98
N SER A 477 -19.87 -5.02 43.57
CA SER A 477 -19.55 -4.52 42.23
C SER A 477 -19.99 -5.54 41.19
N ALA A 478 -20.71 -5.12 40.16
CA ALA A 478 -21.10 -6.01 39.08
C ALA A 478 -19.86 -6.46 38.28
N LEU A 479 -19.73 -7.76 38.03
CA LEU A 479 -18.94 -8.25 36.91
C LEU A 479 -19.64 -7.87 35.61
N SER A 480 -18.92 -7.36 34.62
CA SER A 480 -19.51 -6.88 33.35
C SER A 480 -18.74 -7.38 32.13
N THR A 481 -19.44 -7.64 31.02
CA THR A 481 -18.77 -7.90 29.72
C THR A 481 -18.29 -6.59 29.08
N TYR A 482 -17.14 -6.64 28.41
CA TYR A 482 -16.55 -5.50 27.69
C TYR A 482 -16.08 -5.89 26.30
N HIS A 483 -16.20 -4.95 25.35
CA HIS A 483 -15.75 -5.11 23.96
C HIS A 483 -14.23 -5.00 23.78
N ASP A 484 -13.56 -4.32 24.71
CA ASP A 484 -12.10 -4.26 24.77
C ASP A 484 -11.52 -5.53 25.44
N ASN A 485 -10.22 -5.77 25.27
CA ASN A 485 -9.51 -6.84 25.98
C ASN A 485 -8.66 -6.32 27.15
N TYR A 486 -9.02 -5.18 27.75
CA TYR A 486 -8.32 -4.66 28.92
C TYR A 486 -8.45 -5.63 30.09
N TYR A 487 -7.38 -5.76 30.86
CA TYR A 487 -7.47 -6.45 32.14
C TYR A 487 -8.26 -5.57 33.11
N ARG A 488 -9.39 -6.07 33.59
CA ARG A 488 -10.24 -5.39 34.57
C ARG A 488 -10.62 -6.41 35.64
N PHE A 489 -10.64 -5.98 36.89
CA PHE A 489 -11.01 -6.88 38.01
C PHE A 489 -12.50 -7.24 37.98
N ASP A 490 -13.33 -6.37 37.38
CA ASP A 490 -14.76 -6.52 37.22
C ASP A 490 -15.15 -7.14 35.87
N ARG A 491 -14.23 -7.83 35.17
CA ARG A 491 -14.52 -8.42 33.85
C ARG A 491 -15.26 -9.76 33.97
N LEU A 492 -16.43 -9.82 33.36
CA LEU A 492 -17.13 -11.03 32.95
C LEU A 492 -16.63 -11.46 31.56
N LEU A 493 -16.12 -12.68 31.42
CA LEU A 493 -15.63 -13.21 30.14
C LEU A 493 -16.81 -13.78 29.33
N TYR A 494 -16.97 -13.26 28.12
CA TYR A 494 -18.03 -13.72 27.21
C TYR A 494 -17.77 -15.14 26.73
N GLU A 495 -18.78 -16.00 26.87
CA GLU A 495 -18.76 -17.41 26.46
C GLU A 495 -17.48 -18.16 26.86
N THR A 496 -16.95 -17.83 28.04
CA THR A 496 -15.73 -18.42 28.58
C THR A 496 -16.01 -18.76 30.04
N CYS A 497 -15.64 -19.97 30.46
CA CYS A 497 -15.82 -20.37 31.84
C CYS A 497 -14.96 -19.51 32.78
N GLN A 498 -15.55 -19.03 33.88
CA GLN A 498 -14.86 -18.27 34.93
C GLN A 498 -15.09 -18.89 36.29
N LYS A 499 -14.04 -18.94 37.11
CA LYS A 499 -14.11 -19.45 38.48
C LYS A 499 -14.67 -18.38 39.41
N ALA A 500 -15.46 -18.81 40.38
CA ALA A 500 -15.93 -17.96 41.46
C ALA A 500 -14.78 -17.46 42.34
N ASP A 501 -13.75 -18.30 42.50
CA ASP A 501 -12.54 -17.99 43.27
C ASP A 501 -11.77 -16.77 42.73
N ASP A 502 -11.79 -16.56 41.41
CA ASP A 502 -11.17 -15.38 40.78
C ASP A 502 -11.85 -14.07 41.21
N TYR A 503 -13.03 -14.15 41.87
CA TYR A 503 -13.80 -13.02 42.34
C TYR A 503 -14.07 -13.11 43.85
N LYS A 504 -13.22 -12.44 44.64
CA LYS A 504 -13.38 -12.28 46.10
C LYS A 504 -13.56 -13.60 46.88
N ASP A 505 -12.93 -14.68 46.42
CA ASP A 505 -12.97 -15.98 47.08
C ASP A 505 -14.40 -16.49 47.31
N LEU A 506 -15.31 -16.22 46.36
CA LEU A 506 -16.74 -16.60 46.46
C LEU A 506 -17.00 -18.08 46.17
N ASN A 507 -15.97 -18.89 45.96
CA ASN A 507 -16.10 -20.29 45.64
C ASN A 507 -16.90 -21.06 46.71
N ASN A 508 -18.02 -21.67 46.31
CA ASN A 508 -18.94 -22.38 47.22
C ASN A 508 -19.46 -21.50 48.38
N ARG A 509 -19.65 -20.21 48.12
CA ARG A 509 -20.14 -19.25 49.11
C ARG A 509 -21.23 -18.33 48.55
N ILE A 510 -21.62 -18.50 47.29
CA ILE A 510 -22.58 -17.60 46.65
C ILE A 510 -23.99 -17.98 47.13
N THR A 511 -24.64 -17.03 47.80
CA THR A 511 -26.03 -17.15 48.29
C THR A 511 -27.00 -16.23 47.56
N ASP A 512 -26.48 -15.16 46.94
CA ASP A 512 -27.26 -14.12 46.27
C ASP A 512 -26.65 -13.78 44.91
N ILE A 513 -27.45 -13.78 43.85
CA ILE A 513 -26.99 -13.62 42.49
C ILE A 513 -28.01 -12.90 41.60
N ARG A 514 -27.53 -11.98 40.77
CA ARG A 514 -28.36 -11.26 39.80
C ARG A 514 -27.68 -11.23 38.45
N VAL A 515 -28.46 -11.40 37.38
CA VAL A 515 -27.99 -11.33 36.00
C VAL A 515 -28.81 -10.28 35.27
N GLN A 516 -28.17 -9.42 34.48
CA GLN A 516 -28.85 -8.44 33.63
C GLN A 516 -28.21 -8.37 32.25
N GLY A 517 -29.03 -8.25 31.22
CA GLY A 517 -28.61 -8.03 29.83
C GLY A 517 -28.09 -9.28 29.13
N GLY A 518 -28.40 -10.48 29.66
CA GLY A 518 -27.96 -11.75 29.12
C GLY A 518 -28.40 -12.96 29.96
N CYS A 519 -27.84 -14.11 29.62
CA CYS A 519 -28.04 -15.37 30.33
C CYS A 519 -26.71 -15.88 30.88
N CYS A 520 -26.72 -16.41 32.11
CA CYS A 520 -25.59 -17.10 32.71
C CYS A 520 -26.01 -18.49 33.21
N THR A 521 -25.13 -19.47 32.99
CA THR A 521 -25.22 -20.84 33.53
C THR A 521 -24.20 -20.98 34.65
N PHE A 522 -24.63 -21.60 35.75
CA PHE A 522 -23.85 -21.75 36.98
C PHE A 522 -23.56 -23.23 37.26
N TYR A 523 -22.38 -23.49 37.82
CA TYR A 523 -21.84 -24.84 37.98
C TYR A 523 -21.24 -25.06 39.36
N ASP A 524 -21.31 -26.31 39.82
CA ASP A 524 -20.74 -26.80 41.09
C ASP A 524 -19.22 -27.04 41.05
N LYS A 525 -18.61 -27.11 39.86
CA LYS A 525 -17.15 -27.25 39.70
C LYS A 525 -16.56 -26.04 39.00
N ASP A 526 -15.24 -25.88 39.09
CA ASP A 526 -14.45 -24.73 38.62
C ASP A 526 -14.24 -24.64 37.10
N LYS A 527 -14.75 -25.61 36.32
CA LYS A 527 -14.47 -25.76 34.88
C LYS A 527 -15.72 -25.79 34.00
N CYS A 528 -16.86 -25.33 34.51
CA CYS A 528 -18.13 -25.33 33.78
C CYS A 528 -18.41 -26.68 33.13
N GLN A 529 -18.34 -27.77 33.91
CA GLN A 529 -18.45 -29.12 33.37
C GLN A 529 -19.93 -29.45 33.11
N LYS A 530 -20.24 -30.10 31.98
CA LYS A 530 -21.61 -30.46 31.60
C LYS A 530 -22.39 -31.20 32.70
N LYS A 531 -21.73 -32.08 33.45
CA LYS A 531 -22.37 -32.89 34.52
C LYS A 531 -22.61 -32.12 35.82
N THR A 532 -22.11 -30.89 35.93
CA THR A 532 -22.09 -30.10 37.18
C THR A 532 -22.94 -28.84 37.06
N ILE A 533 -23.83 -28.77 36.07
CA ILE A 533 -24.78 -27.66 35.93
C ILE A 533 -25.67 -27.63 37.16
N LEU A 534 -25.77 -26.47 37.79
CA LEU A 534 -26.73 -26.19 38.84
C LEU A 534 -28.02 -25.68 38.22
N PHE A 535 -27.96 -24.54 37.52
CA PHE A 535 -29.08 -23.92 36.83
C PHE A 535 -28.58 -22.87 35.81
N SER A 536 -29.49 -22.38 34.97
CA SER A 536 -29.28 -21.21 34.11
C SER A 536 -30.32 -20.14 34.43
N MET A 537 -29.97 -18.86 34.28
CA MET A 537 -30.92 -17.76 34.46
C MET A 537 -30.66 -16.61 33.49
N THR A 538 -31.74 -15.93 33.11
CA THR A 538 -31.75 -14.77 32.22
C THR A 538 -32.44 -13.63 32.94
N ASP A 539 -31.80 -12.46 33.00
CA ASP A 539 -32.39 -11.22 33.53
C ASP A 539 -33.05 -11.33 34.92
N ARG A 540 -32.55 -12.22 35.79
CA ARG A 540 -33.10 -12.51 37.13
C ARG A 540 -32.67 -11.45 38.16
N GLN A 541 -33.62 -10.94 38.95
CA GLN A 541 -33.41 -9.81 39.88
C GLN A 541 -33.79 -10.10 41.35
N ASP A 542 -34.54 -11.16 41.63
CA ASP A 542 -34.96 -11.55 42.99
C ASP A 542 -33.80 -12.01 43.88
N GLY A 543 -32.63 -12.34 43.29
CA GLY A 543 -31.36 -12.47 44.00
C GLY A 543 -31.15 -13.80 44.71
N GLN A 544 -32.15 -14.32 45.40
CA GLN A 544 -31.94 -15.38 46.38
C GLN A 544 -31.77 -16.77 45.77
N LEU A 545 -30.70 -17.48 46.16
CA LEU A 545 -30.53 -18.90 45.89
C LEU A 545 -31.21 -19.73 46.98
N LYS A 546 -31.77 -20.89 46.61
CA LYS A 546 -32.48 -21.80 47.54
C LYS A 546 -32.01 -23.23 47.34
N GLY A 547 -32.10 -24.02 48.41
CA GLY A 547 -31.80 -25.45 48.41
C GLY A 547 -30.37 -25.76 47.99
N LYS A 548 -30.20 -26.82 47.19
CA LYS A 548 -28.89 -27.35 46.73
C LYS A 548 -28.03 -26.40 45.90
N HIS A 549 -28.54 -25.22 45.58
CA HIS A 549 -27.84 -24.20 44.78
C HIS A 549 -27.14 -23.15 45.64
N ASN A 550 -27.59 -22.99 46.89
CA ASN A 550 -26.99 -22.09 47.85
C ASN A 550 -25.60 -22.61 48.23
N ASP A 551 -24.58 -21.74 48.18
CA ASP A 551 -23.19 -22.10 48.52
C ASP A 551 -22.58 -23.21 47.65
N ALA A 552 -23.16 -23.50 46.48
CA ALA A 552 -22.66 -24.54 45.57
C ALA A 552 -21.93 -23.98 44.34
N ILE A 553 -22.08 -22.69 44.03
CA ILE A 553 -21.55 -22.14 42.77
C ILE A 553 -20.02 -22.00 42.86
N SER A 554 -19.32 -22.70 41.98
CA SER A 554 -17.86 -22.64 41.80
C SER A 554 -17.42 -22.01 40.48
N SER A 555 -18.29 -22.00 39.46
CA SER A 555 -18.02 -21.30 38.20
C SER A 555 -19.29 -20.88 37.48
N TRP A 556 -19.11 -19.99 36.49
CA TRP A 556 -20.18 -19.53 35.62
C TRP A 556 -19.72 -19.35 34.17
N TRP A 557 -20.69 -19.34 33.27
CA TRP A 557 -20.52 -19.08 31.84
C TRP A 557 -21.68 -18.21 31.36
N CYS A 558 -21.40 -17.14 30.61
CA CYS A 558 -22.43 -16.16 30.22
C CYS A 558 -22.44 -15.84 28.72
N THR A 559 -23.64 -15.58 28.18
CA THR A 559 -23.89 -15.21 26.79
C THR A 559 -25.05 -14.21 26.64
N PHE A 560 -25.14 -13.56 25.48
CA PHE A 560 -26.29 -12.70 25.14
C PHE A 560 -27.50 -13.49 24.66
N ASP A 561 -27.34 -14.78 24.36
CA ASP A 561 -28.44 -15.67 24.03
C ASP A 561 -29.33 -15.90 25.27
N LYS A 562 -30.63 -15.58 25.16
CA LYS A 562 -31.58 -15.65 26.28
C LYS A 562 -31.83 -17.06 26.81
N MET A 563 -31.40 -18.10 26.08
CA MET A 563 -31.51 -19.51 26.47
C MET A 563 -30.17 -20.08 26.94
N CYS A 564 -29.16 -19.24 27.19
CA CYS A 564 -27.79 -19.68 27.54
C CYS A 564 -27.16 -20.61 26.49
N LYS A 565 -27.57 -20.50 25.22
CA LYS A 565 -27.11 -21.41 24.17
C LYS A 565 -25.58 -21.38 24.03
N GLY A 566 -24.97 -22.56 24.08
CA GLY A 566 -23.52 -22.74 24.00
C GLY A 566 -22.84 -22.92 25.36
N ALA A 567 -23.56 -22.77 26.46
CA ALA A 567 -23.08 -23.14 27.78
C ALA A 567 -22.82 -24.66 27.83
N PRO A 568 -21.69 -25.12 28.37
CA PRO A 568 -21.41 -26.56 28.47
C PRO A 568 -22.52 -27.36 29.16
N GLY A 569 -23.31 -28.10 28.37
CA GLY A 569 -24.39 -28.97 28.85
C GLY A 569 -25.81 -28.43 28.68
N ILE A 570 -25.95 -27.22 28.15
CA ILE A 570 -27.18 -26.66 27.55
C ILE A 570 -27.09 -26.87 26.03
#